data_AF-A0A0Q7F7B5-F1
#
_entry.id   AF-A0A0Q7F7B5-F1
#
_cell.length_a   1.000
_cell.length_b   1.000
_cell.length_c   1.000
_cell.angle_alpha   90.00
_cell.angle_beta   90.00
_cell.angle_gamma   90.00
#
_symmetry.space_group_name_H-M   'P 1'
#
loop_
_entity.id
_entity.type
_entity.pdbx_description
1 polymer ?
#
loop_
_entity_poly.entity_id
_entity_poly.type
_entity_poly.pdbx_seq_one_letter_code
_entity_poly.pdbx_strand_id
1 'polypeptide(L)'
;MTWGCAQALAAPQAAAPPQASPQLPTQLPAQLPTQLPTIAPRPIPGTPAAQGQQQPGQAAGSAGAEAGQPLPPPSSAAQKLYSSAKADLLQVRSLLKSGRTQSSVGSGFLVGTSNLVVTNYHVVSQFALDPDNYTGEWVDTGGQRGNVELLAVDVLHDLAVVRVNRNGTGVFKVPEQLARLSQGQYLYSLGNPLDLGFAISEGSYNGVITRSFYDQLMFTGPINSGMSGGPSVTVDGDIAGVNVSKRLDGELVSFLVPARFAQDLLKKIPQDKAPPRNFTSVVVEQLLQHQKAMVDQLLATPMTMKAMGPYMVPVRESEQMRCWGRSNVKANKPYTVDITNCSMESAIFVSGTLQTGAIGIRHQFMRSTGLDAVRFAQLSSASFQNEGFGGHKDPHLTAPQCTEMFVKNKNLPLRAVLCVRAYRKFAGLYDFALLTASTDEGLMNLQSRMDARGVSYDNGMRATQAFLEALSRGAVK
;
A
#
# COMPACT_ATOMS: atom_id res chain seq x y z
N MET A 1 50.07 -7.66 21.38
CA MET A 1 51.32 -7.58 20.59
C MET A 1 51.01 -6.90 19.27
N THR A 2 51.71 -5.79 19.05
CA THR A 2 51.65 -4.86 17.93
C THR A 2 52.33 -5.41 16.67
N TRP A 3 51.78 -5.13 15.49
CA TRP A 3 52.43 -5.21 14.18
C TRP A 3 51.83 -4.06 13.34
N GLY A 4 52.53 -3.12 12.71
CA GLY A 4 53.92 -3.05 12.28
C GLY A 4 53.96 -2.86 10.76
N CYS A 5 53.85 -1.61 10.28
CA CYS A 5 53.92 -1.23 8.86
C CYS A 5 55.35 -1.33 8.30
N ALA A 6 55.49 -1.88 7.09
CA ALA A 6 56.57 -1.53 6.15
C ALA A 6 56.12 -1.74 4.70
N GLN A 7 56.47 -0.77 3.86
CA GLN A 7 56.03 -0.55 2.48
C GLN A 7 56.88 -1.32 1.46
N ALA A 8 56.32 -1.59 0.28
CA ALA A 8 57.08 -1.53 -0.98
C ALA A 8 56.14 -1.23 -2.18
N LEU A 9 56.46 -0.14 -2.87
CA LEU A 9 55.86 0.36 -4.10
C LEU A 9 56.37 -0.47 -5.30
N ALA A 10 55.47 -0.84 -6.21
CA ALA A 10 55.81 -1.12 -7.61
C ALA A 10 54.58 -0.90 -8.52
N ALA A 11 54.72 0.03 -9.45
CA ALA A 11 53.94 0.18 -10.68
C ALA A 11 54.90 0.83 -11.72
N PRO A 12 54.61 0.86 -13.03
CA PRO A 12 53.52 0.22 -13.78
C PRO A 12 54.01 -0.55 -15.03
N GLN A 13 53.19 -1.42 -15.61
CA GLN A 13 53.26 -1.67 -17.06
C GLN A 13 51.85 -1.73 -17.65
N ALA A 14 51.66 -0.90 -18.68
CA ALA A 14 50.44 -0.75 -19.44
C ALA A 14 50.17 -2.01 -20.28
N ALA A 15 48.99 -2.60 -20.10
CA ALA A 15 48.47 -3.65 -20.96
C ALA A 15 47.41 -3.08 -21.91
N ALA A 16 47.47 -3.57 -23.14
CA ALA A 16 46.77 -3.15 -24.35
C ALA A 16 45.23 -3.01 -24.23
N PRO A 17 44.60 -2.19 -25.09
CA PRO A 17 43.15 -2.03 -25.12
C PRO A 17 42.46 -3.36 -25.50
N PRO A 18 41.33 -3.72 -24.86
CA PRO A 18 40.58 -4.90 -25.27
C PRO A 18 39.98 -4.69 -26.66
N GLN A 19 40.17 -5.72 -27.49
CA GLN A 19 39.67 -5.82 -28.85
C GLN A 19 38.13 -5.74 -28.88
N ALA A 20 37.63 -5.13 -29.95
CA ALA A 20 36.21 -4.95 -30.24
C ALA A 20 35.44 -6.28 -30.17
N SER A 21 34.44 -6.34 -29.30
CA SER A 21 33.41 -7.39 -29.33
C SER A 21 32.55 -7.21 -30.59
N PRO A 22 32.08 -8.31 -31.23
CA PRO A 22 31.21 -8.20 -32.39
C PRO A 22 29.90 -7.52 -32.00
N GLN A 23 29.60 -6.41 -32.69
CA GLN A 23 28.33 -5.70 -32.60
C GLN A 23 27.20 -6.63 -33.05
N LEU A 24 26.29 -6.99 -32.14
CA LEU A 24 24.98 -7.48 -32.55
C LEU A 24 24.19 -6.32 -33.17
N PRO A 25 23.45 -6.54 -34.27
CA PRO A 25 22.77 -5.48 -34.99
C PRO A 25 21.69 -4.80 -34.14
N THR A 26 21.88 -3.50 -33.91
CA THR A 26 20.83 -2.53 -33.60
C THR A 26 19.86 -2.41 -34.77
N GLN A 27 18.77 -3.17 -34.72
CA GLN A 27 17.52 -2.84 -35.40
C GLN A 27 16.34 -3.34 -34.56
N LEU A 28 15.75 -2.46 -33.74
CA LEU A 28 14.34 -2.59 -33.38
C LEU A 28 13.52 -2.14 -34.60
N PRO A 29 12.56 -2.93 -35.11
CA PRO A 29 11.48 -2.36 -35.88
C PRO A 29 10.57 -1.58 -34.93
N ALA A 30 10.61 -0.26 -35.06
CA ALA A 30 9.52 0.60 -34.63
C ALA A 30 8.31 0.32 -35.52
N GLN A 31 7.23 -0.21 -34.94
CA GLN A 31 5.82 -0.02 -35.33
C GLN A 31 4.94 -1.00 -34.52
N LEU A 32 4.33 -0.52 -33.44
CA LEU A 32 3.08 -1.12 -32.93
C LEU A 32 1.94 -0.60 -33.82
N PRO A 33 1.05 -1.47 -34.36
CA PRO A 33 -0.16 -1.00 -35.01
C PRO A 33 -1.09 -0.38 -33.96
N THR A 34 -1.21 0.94 -34.01
CA THR A 34 -2.36 1.69 -33.50
C THR A 34 -3.58 1.37 -34.35
N GLN A 35 -4.46 0.48 -33.88
CA GLN A 35 -5.92 0.48 -34.12
C GLN A 35 -6.55 -0.76 -33.45
N LEU A 36 -7.36 -0.53 -32.41
CA LEU A 36 -8.36 -1.51 -31.96
C LEU A 36 -9.47 -1.56 -33.02
N PRO A 37 -10.01 -2.74 -33.39
CA PRO A 37 -11.14 -2.81 -34.30
C PRO A 37 -12.40 -2.22 -33.64
N THR A 38 -12.99 -1.22 -34.30
CA THR A 38 -14.31 -0.69 -34.00
C THR A 38 -15.35 -1.79 -34.17
N ILE A 39 -15.95 -2.26 -33.07
CA ILE A 39 -17.14 -3.09 -33.13
C ILE A 39 -18.31 -2.16 -33.46
N ALA A 40 -18.80 -2.21 -34.70
CA ALA A 40 -20.03 -1.56 -35.10
C ALA A 40 -21.24 -2.21 -34.40
N PRO A 41 -22.20 -1.44 -33.88
CA PRO A 41 -23.44 -2.00 -33.34
C PRO A 41 -24.22 -2.70 -34.46
N ARG A 42 -24.55 -3.97 -34.26
CA ARG A 42 -25.47 -4.71 -35.13
C ARG A 42 -26.91 -4.18 -34.93
N PRO A 43 -27.70 -4.05 -36.00
CA PRO A 43 -29.11 -3.64 -35.91
C PRO A 43 -29.95 -4.73 -35.23
N ILE A 44 -30.79 -4.30 -34.29
CA ILE A 44 -31.82 -5.13 -33.65
C ILE A 44 -32.92 -5.38 -34.69
N PRO A 45 -33.31 -6.64 -34.97
CA PRO A 45 -34.43 -6.92 -35.86
C PRO A 45 -35.78 -6.56 -35.23
N GLY A 46 -36.57 -5.80 -35.99
CA GLY A 46 -38.02 -5.84 -36.16
C GLY A 46 -38.91 -6.24 -34.97
N THR A 47 -39.65 -5.25 -34.49
CA THR A 47 -40.98 -5.38 -33.87
C THR A 47 -41.91 -6.31 -34.67
N PRO A 48 -42.65 -7.21 -34.00
CA PRO A 48 -43.96 -7.62 -34.45
C PRO A 48 -45.04 -6.73 -33.83
N ALA A 49 -46.06 -6.48 -34.64
CA ALA A 49 -47.17 -5.57 -34.40
C ALA A 49 -48.01 -5.87 -33.16
N ALA A 50 -48.61 -4.80 -32.64
CA ALA A 50 -49.69 -4.82 -31.67
C ALA A 50 -50.95 -5.51 -32.23
N GLN A 51 -51.53 -6.45 -31.49
CA GLN A 51 -52.98 -6.69 -31.40
C GLN A 51 -53.32 -7.33 -30.05
N GLY A 52 -54.36 -6.82 -29.38
CA GLY A 52 -54.97 -7.49 -28.23
C GLY A 52 -55.38 -6.55 -27.10
N GLN A 53 -56.54 -5.91 -27.24
CA GLN A 53 -57.28 -5.32 -26.13
C GLN A 53 -57.62 -6.39 -25.08
N GLN A 54 -57.43 -6.09 -23.80
CA GLN A 54 -58.32 -6.55 -22.73
C GLN A 54 -58.09 -5.76 -21.43
N GLN A 55 -59.08 -4.96 -21.06
CA GLN A 55 -59.27 -4.41 -19.72
C GLN A 55 -59.57 -5.53 -18.73
N PRO A 56 -59.14 -5.38 -17.46
CA PRO A 56 -59.93 -5.90 -16.35
C PRO A 56 -60.33 -4.78 -15.38
N GLY A 57 -61.63 -4.57 -15.30
CA GLY A 57 -62.42 -4.65 -14.06
C GLY A 57 -61.96 -3.82 -12.87
N GLN A 58 -62.72 -2.76 -12.59
CA GLN A 58 -62.89 -2.22 -11.25
C GLN A 58 -63.50 -3.29 -10.34
N ALA A 59 -62.83 -3.59 -9.23
CA ALA A 59 -63.46 -4.14 -8.04
C ALA A 59 -63.04 -3.28 -6.85
N ALA A 60 -63.99 -2.49 -6.35
CA ALA A 60 -63.88 -1.78 -5.10
C ALA A 60 -64.07 -2.78 -3.94
N GLY A 61 -63.13 -2.75 -2.99
CA GLY A 61 -63.21 -3.49 -1.72
C GLY A 61 -62.46 -2.70 -0.66
N SER A 62 -63.21 -2.06 0.23
CA SER A 62 -62.75 -1.24 1.35
C SER A 62 -62.16 -2.07 2.49
N ALA A 63 -60.95 -1.75 2.96
CA ALA A 63 -60.51 -2.05 4.33
C ALA A 63 -59.26 -1.24 4.71
N GLY A 64 -59.35 -0.51 5.84
CA GLY A 64 -58.21 -0.16 6.70
C GLY A 64 -57.27 0.93 6.22
N ALA A 65 -57.60 2.19 6.51
CA ALA A 65 -56.60 3.26 6.58
C ALA A 65 -55.72 3.06 7.83
N GLU A 66 -54.70 2.22 7.73
CA GLU A 66 -53.49 2.45 8.51
C GLU A 66 -52.67 3.48 7.75
N ALA A 67 -52.53 4.67 8.33
CA ALA A 67 -51.61 5.68 7.87
C ALA A 67 -50.18 5.13 7.96
N GLY A 68 -49.75 4.44 6.90
CA GLY A 68 -48.36 4.10 6.69
C GLY A 68 -47.57 5.40 6.75
N GLN A 69 -46.64 5.50 7.72
CA GLN A 69 -45.70 6.60 7.73
C GLN A 69 -45.07 6.70 6.34
N PRO A 70 -45.00 7.90 5.73
CA PRO A 70 -44.37 8.06 4.44
C PRO A 70 -42.94 7.53 4.55
N LEU A 71 -42.59 6.55 3.73
CA LEU A 71 -41.19 6.18 3.56
C LEU A 71 -40.43 7.46 3.18
N PRO A 72 -39.28 7.76 3.80
CA PRO A 72 -38.53 8.96 3.49
C PRO A 72 -38.24 9.00 1.99
N PRO A 73 -38.43 10.15 1.32
CA PRO A 73 -38.16 10.27 -0.11
C PRO A 73 -36.68 9.99 -0.39
N PRO A 74 -36.33 9.45 -1.57
CA PRO A 74 -34.96 9.18 -1.97
C PRO A 74 -34.04 10.38 -1.67
N SER A 75 -32.87 10.05 -1.12
CA SER A 75 -32.17 10.75 -0.04
C SER A 75 -32.25 12.30 -0.01
N SER A 76 -33.27 12.81 0.69
CA SER A 76 -33.25 14.20 1.20
C SER A 76 -32.08 14.46 2.17
N ALA A 77 -31.53 13.40 2.78
CA ALA A 77 -30.40 13.45 3.71
C ALA A 77 -29.10 13.88 3.01
N ALA A 78 -28.65 13.15 1.99
CA ALA A 78 -27.48 13.49 1.18
C ALA A 78 -27.58 14.90 0.59
N GLN A 79 -28.76 15.30 0.08
CA GLN A 79 -28.95 16.65 -0.44
C GLN A 79 -28.76 17.71 0.66
N LYS A 80 -29.42 17.55 1.81
CA LYS A 80 -29.29 18.46 2.96
C LYS A 80 -27.84 18.50 3.50
N LEU A 81 -27.20 17.35 3.64
CA LEU A 81 -25.81 17.22 4.08
C LEU A 81 -24.88 17.92 3.11
N TYR A 82 -24.99 17.65 1.82
CA TYR A 82 -24.13 18.30 0.83
C TYR A 82 -24.33 19.81 0.80
N SER A 83 -25.59 20.29 0.82
CA SER A 83 -25.90 21.72 0.84
C SER A 83 -25.35 22.44 2.08
N SER A 84 -25.41 21.82 3.26
CA SER A 84 -24.86 22.40 4.49
C SER A 84 -23.33 22.31 4.55
N ALA A 85 -22.75 21.18 4.13
CA ALA A 85 -21.32 20.91 4.21
C ALA A 85 -20.46 21.61 3.14
N LYS A 86 -21.07 22.11 2.05
CA LYS A 86 -20.35 22.67 0.90
C LYS A 86 -19.33 23.76 1.28
N ALA A 87 -19.60 24.54 2.32
CA ALA A 87 -18.70 25.59 2.80
C ALA A 87 -17.50 25.04 3.59
N ASP A 88 -17.58 23.83 4.12
CA ASP A 88 -16.52 23.23 4.95
C ASP A 88 -15.66 22.23 4.17
N LEU A 89 -16.05 21.90 2.93
CA LEU A 89 -15.28 21.03 2.03
C LEU A 89 -14.23 21.80 1.25
N LEU A 90 -13.01 21.28 1.26
CA LEU A 90 -11.86 21.86 0.57
C LEU A 90 -11.16 20.79 -0.26
N GLN A 91 -10.55 21.25 -1.34
CA GLN A 91 -9.58 20.50 -2.09
C GLN A 91 -8.21 20.89 -1.57
N VAL A 92 -7.35 19.91 -1.35
CA VAL A 92 -5.97 20.11 -0.92
C VAL A 92 -5.06 19.70 -2.08
N ARG A 93 -4.22 20.62 -2.52
CA ARG A 93 -3.30 20.44 -3.65
C ARG A 93 -1.85 20.58 -3.17
N SER A 94 -0.99 19.69 -3.65
CA SER A 94 0.46 19.87 -3.60
C SER A 94 0.92 20.44 -4.93
N LEU A 95 1.63 21.57 -4.90
CA LEU A 95 2.11 22.28 -6.09
C LEU A 95 3.64 22.32 -6.11
N LEU A 96 4.23 22.16 -7.29
CA LEU A 96 5.65 22.45 -7.53
C LEU A 96 5.89 23.95 -7.45
N LYS A 97 6.87 24.41 -6.68
CA LYS A 97 7.12 25.86 -6.52
C LYS A 97 7.62 26.54 -7.79
N SER A 98 8.37 25.85 -8.64
CA SER A 98 8.97 26.42 -9.86
C SER A 98 7.95 26.90 -10.90
N GLY A 99 6.77 26.27 -10.95
CA GLY A 99 5.72 26.59 -11.94
C GLY A 99 4.30 26.58 -11.40
N ARG A 100 4.11 26.35 -10.08
CA ARG A 100 2.82 26.12 -9.43
C ARG A 100 1.98 24.99 -10.06
N THR A 101 2.64 24.05 -10.73
CA THR A 101 1.97 22.89 -11.34
C THR A 101 1.51 21.92 -10.27
N GLN A 102 0.27 21.44 -10.40
CA GLN A 102 -0.28 20.41 -9.52
C GLN A 102 0.52 19.11 -9.62
N SER A 103 0.91 18.58 -8.46
CA SER A 103 1.65 17.33 -8.34
C SER A 103 0.88 16.26 -7.56
N SER A 104 0.05 16.66 -6.60
CA SER A 104 -0.91 15.79 -5.91
C SER A 104 -2.20 16.57 -5.61
N VAL A 105 -3.32 15.86 -5.53
CA VAL A 105 -4.62 16.44 -5.23
C VAL A 105 -5.48 15.47 -4.44
N GLY A 106 -6.17 16.01 -3.45
CA GLY A 106 -7.13 15.28 -2.62
C GLY A 106 -8.17 16.24 -2.05
N SER A 107 -8.97 15.72 -1.14
CA SER A 107 -9.98 16.46 -0.40
C SER A 107 -9.53 16.68 1.05
N GLY A 108 -10.16 17.64 1.70
CA GLY A 108 -10.07 17.88 3.13
C GLY A 108 -11.32 18.57 3.60
N PHE A 109 -11.49 18.69 4.91
CA PHE A 109 -12.65 19.35 5.48
C PHE A 109 -12.29 20.11 6.76
N LEU A 110 -12.94 21.27 6.92
CA LEU A 110 -12.81 22.11 8.11
C LEU A 110 -13.49 21.45 9.31
N VAL A 111 -12.82 21.44 10.46
CA VAL A 111 -13.33 20.82 11.68
C VAL A 111 -13.91 21.87 12.62
N GLY A 112 -15.19 21.69 12.99
CA GLY A 112 -15.92 22.61 13.85
C GLY A 112 -15.92 24.03 13.28
N THR A 113 -15.74 25.02 14.16
CA THR A 113 -15.60 26.44 13.78
C THR A 113 -14.14 26.89 13.70
N SER A 114 -13.20 25.94 13.69
CA SER A 114 -11.77 26.23 13.63
C SER A 114 -11.30 26.47 12.19
N ASN A 115 -10.03 26.85 12.03
CA ASN A 115 -9.35 26.93 10.75
C ASN A 115 -8.51 25.69 10.42
N LEU A 116 -8.79 24.57 11.11
CA LEU A 116 -8.08 23.31 10.94
C LEU A 116 -8.81 22.45 9.93
N VAL A 117 -8.03 21.86 9.02
CA VAL A 117 -8.50 20.99 7.95
C VAL A 117 -7.87 19.63 8.13
N VAL A 118 -8.70 18.60 8.22
CA VAL A 118 -8.23 17.20 8.18
C VAL A 118 -8.17 16.75 6.73
N THR A 119 -7.11 16.04 6.37
CA THR A 119 -6.89 15.41 5.05
C THR A 119 -6.02 14.16 5.22
N ASN A 120 -5.61 13.52 4.11
CA ASN A 120 -4.68 12.40 4.18
C ASN A 120 -3.21 12.83 4.11
N TYR A 121 -2.35 12.03 4.71
CA TYR A 121 -0.91 12.24 4.65
C TYR A 121 -0.38 12.12 3.21
N HIS A 122 -0.84 11.16 2.41
CA HIS A 122 -0.35 11.00 1.04
C HIS A 122 -0.64 12.22 0.14
N VAL A 123 -1.72 12.95 0.42
CA VAL A 123 -2.08 14.19 -0.29
C VAL A 123 -1.04 15.29 -0.04
N VAL A 124 -0.50 15.35 1.18
CA VAL A 124 0.43 16.40 1.65
C VAL A 124 1.91 15.98 1.69
N SER A 125 2.20 14.69 1.49
CA SER A 125 3.52 14.09 1.71
C SER A 125 4.66 14.80 0.98
N GLN A 126 4.40 15.38 -0.19
CA GLN A 126 5.40 16.07 -1.00
C GLN A 126 5.91 17.33 -0.30
N PHE A 127 5.02 18.23 0.14
CA PHE A 127 5.43 19.42 0.89
C PHE A 127 5.72 19.13 2.37
N ALA A 128 5.30 17.98 2.90
CA ALA A 128 5.72 17.52 4.22
C ALA A 128 7.20 17.12 4.27
N LEU A 129 7.68 16.42 3.23
CA LEU A 129 9.04 15.84 3.17
C LEU A 129 10.02 16.66 2.33
N ASP A 130 9.53 17.47 1.40
CA ASP A 130 10.31 18.34 0.51
C ASP A 130 9.66 19.74 0.42
N PRO A 131 9.62 20.48 1.55
CA PRO A 131 9.01 21.80 1.62
C PRO A 131 9.78 22.86 0.81
N ASP A 132 10.95 22.54 0.26
CA ASP A 132 11.73 23.46 -0.57
C ASP A 132 11.24 23.45 -2.01
N ASN A 133 10.85 22.28 -2.54
CA ASN A 133 10.35 22.11 -3.90
C ASN A 133 8.82 22.18 -4.02
N TYR A 134 8.09 21.88 -2.93
CA TYR A 134 6.63 21.81 -2.94
C TYR A 134 6.00 22.79 -1.96
N THR A 135 4.77 23.21 -2.26
CA THR A 135 3.91 24.00 -1.38
C THR A 135 2.49 23.48 -1.45
N GLY A 136 1.71 23.67 -0.39
CA GLY A 136 0.30 23.29 -0.37
C GLY A 136 -0.64 24.47 -0.66
N GLU A 137 -1.77 24.19 -1.32
CA GLU A 137 -2.86 25.13 -1.62
C GLU A 137 -4.19 24.47 -1.28
N TRP A 138 -5.12 25.23 -0.70
CA TRP A 138 -6.52 24.82 -0.58
C TRP A 138 -7.35 25.51 -1.68
N VAL A 139 -8.37 24.82 -2.17
CA VAL A 139 -9.37 25.37 -3.10
C VAL A 139 -10.76 24.97 -2.60
N ASP A 140 -11.69 25.92 -2.50
CA ASP A 140 -13.05 25.62 -2.08
C ASP A 140 -14.00 25.32 -3.23
N THR A 141 -15.24 25.04 -2.88
CA THR A 141 -16.31 24.70 -3.82
C THR A 141 -16.76 25.86 -4.72
N GLY A 142 -16.33 27.09 -4.42
CA GLY A 142 -16.54 28.30 -5.23
C GLY A 142 -15.30 28.71 -6.03
N GLY A 143 -14.18 27.98 -5.90
CA GLY A 143 -12.92 28.28 -6.57
C GLY A 143 -12.02 29.29 -5.85
N GLN A 144 -12.39 29.73 -4.64
CA GLN A 144 -11.48 30.52 -3.81
C GLN A 144 -10.30 29.64 -3.40
N ARG A 145 -9.11 30.23 -3.33
CA ARG A 145 -7.86 29.52 -3.01
C ARG A 145 -7.00 30.26 -2.01
N GLY A 146 -6.17 29.51 -1.30
CA GLY A 146 -5.19 30.05 -0.36
C GLY A 146 -4.11 29.04 -0.01
N ASN A 147 -3.09 29.48 0.72
CA ASN A 147 -2.01 28.59 1.16
C ASN A 147 -2.48 27.73 2.34
N VAL A 148 -1.87 26.56 2.50
CA VAL A 148 -2.02 25.71 3.69
C VAL A 148 -0.72 25.69 4.49
N GLU A 149 -0.83 25.63 5.81
CA GLU A 149 0.28 25.38 6.73
C GLU A 149 0.13 23.98 7.32
N LEU A 150 1.11 23.09 7.14
CA LEU A 150 1.06 21.74 7.70
C LEU A 150 1.35 21.79 9.20
N LEU A 151 0.43 21.25 10.02
CA LEU A 151 0.56 21.27 11.47
C LEU A 151 1.01 19.92 12.05
N ALA A 152 0.43 18.84 11.55
CA ALA A 152 0.66 17.50 12.08
C ALA A 152 0.45 16.43 11.00
N VAL A 153 1.16 15.31 11.13
CA VAL A 153 1.02 14.14 10.27
C VAL A 153 0.97 12.87 11.11
N ASP A 154 0.17 11.92 10.65
CA ASP A 154 0.14 10.53 11.11
C ASP A 154 0.27 9.64 9.87
N VAL A 155 1.48 9.16 9.64
CA VAL A 155 1.83 8.33 8.47
C VAL A 155 1.27 6.92 8.62
N LEU A 156 1.04 6.47 9.85
CA LEU A 156 0.56 5.12 10.16
C LEU A 156 -0.91 4.96 9.76
N HIS A 157 -1.70 6.01 9.96
CA HIS A 157 -3.13 6.06 9.63
C HIS A 157 -3.43 6.91 8.40
N ASP A 158 -2.41 7.37 7.67
CA ASP A 158 -2.55 8.22 6.48
C ASP A 158 -3.38 9.50 6.73
N LEU A 159 -3.09 10.22 7.81
CA LEU A 159 -3.78 11.46 8.17
C LEU A 159 -2.82 12.65 8.25
N ALA A 160 -3.34 13.83 7.97
CA ALA A 160 -2.67 15.09 8.19
C ALA A 160 -3.66 16.16 8.63
N VAL A 161 -3.15 17.13 9.39
CA VAL A 161 -3.90 18.34 9.72
C VAL A 161 -3.15 19.54 9.19
N VAL A 162 -3.86 20.37 8.42
CA VAL A 162 -3.36 21.64 7.90
C VAL A 162 -4.18 22.80 8.44
N ARG A 163 -3.57 23.98 8.54
CA ARG A 163 -4.23 25.24 8.84
C ARG A 163 -4.45 26.03 7.56
N VAL A 164 -5.59 26.70 7.48
CA VAL A 164 -5.96 27.57 6.35
C VAL A 164 -6.40 28.95 6.85
N ASN A 165 -6.49 29.92 5.95
CA ASN A 165 -6.96 31.28 6.24
C ASN A 165 -8.49 31.42 6.11
N ARG A 166 -9.25 30.44 6.63
CA ARG A 166 -10.71 30.42 6.69
C ARG A 166 -11.17 29.57 7.86
N ASN A 167 -12.35 29.85 8.40
CA ASN A 167 -12.95 29.07 9.49
C ASN A 167 -14.08 28.20 8.96
N GLY A 168 -14.27 27.04 9.61
CA GLY A 168 -15.42 26.18 9.37
C GLY A 168 -16.73 26.77 9.88
N THR A 169 -17.83 26.30 9.32
CA THR A 169 -19.20 26.67 9.72
C THR A 169 -19.70 25.84 10.90
N GLY A 170 -18.99 24.77 11.28
CA GLY A 170 -19.36 23.86 12.37
C GLY A 170 -20.14 22.63 11.91
N VAL A 171 -20.20 22.34 10.61
CA VAL A 171 -20.94 21.19 10.08
C VAL A 171 -20.24 19.89 10.45
N PHE A 172 -18.93 19.80 10.23
CA PHE A 172 -18.17 18.60 10.56
C PHE A 172 -17.68 18.65 12.00
N LYS A 173 -18.27 17.82 12.85
CA LYS A 173 -17.94 17.72 14.26
C LYS A 173 -17.10 16.48 14.53
N VAL A 174 -16.03 16.67 15.29
CA VAL A 174 -15.29 15.59 15.95
C VAL A 174 -15.68 15.64 17.43
N PRO A 175 -16.79 15.01 17.84
CA PRO A 175 -17.18 15.01 19.24
C PRO A 175 -16.13 14.31 20.09
N GLU A 176 -16.02 14.66 21.38
CA GLU A 176 -15.09 14.01 22.31
C GLU A 176 -15.39 12.51 22.44
N GLN A 177 -16.68 12.16 22.49
CA GLN A 177 -17.16 10.81 22.40
C GLN A 177 -17.72 10.54 21.00
N LEU A 178 -17.07 9.64 20.27
CA LEU A 178 -17.52 9.24 18.93
C LEU A 178 -18.74 8.32 19.04
N ALA A 179 -19.71 8.55 18.15
CA ALA A 179 -20.86 7.68 18.02
C ALA A 179 -20.43 6.25 17.64
N ARG A 180 -21.07 5.25 18.24
CA ARG A 180 -20.83 3.85 17.88
C ARG A 180 -21.55 3.55 16.56
N LEU A 181 -20.78 3.21 15.54
CA LEU A 181 -21.33 2.79 14.25
C LEU A 181 -21.89 1.37 14.33
N SER A 182 -23.05 1.17 13.73
CA SER A 182 -23.68 -0.16 13.58
C SER A 182 -23.56 -0.66 12.15
N GLN A 183 -23.22 -1.93 11.95
CA GLN A 183 -23.19 -2.50 10.59
C GLN A 183 -24.54 -2.31 9.88
N GLY A 184 -24.50 -1.95 8.60
CA GLY A 184 -25.66 -1.56 7.81
C GLY A 184 -26.02 -0.07 7.91
N GLN A 185 -25.48 0.68 8.87
CA GLN A 185 -25.74 2.12 9.00
C GLN A 185 -25.24 2.89 7.77
N TYR A 186 -26.09 3.80 7.26
CA TYR A 186 -25.71 4.68 6.17
C TYR A 186 -24.64 5.68 6.58
N LEU A 187 -23.64 5.82 5.72
CA LEU A 187 -22.62 6.85 5.76
C LEU A 187 -22.63 7.62 4.43
N TYR A 188 -22.25 8.88 4.53
CA TYR A 188 -22.16 9.81 3.41
C TYR A 188 -20.73 10.29 3.28
N SER A 189 -20.06 9.87 2.21
CA SER A 189 -18.69 10.24 1.88
C SER A 189 -18.69 11.45 0.95
N LEU A 190 -17.93 12.49 1.29
CA LEU A 190 -17.83 13.72 0.51
C LEU A 190 -16.38 13.93 0.03
N GLY A 191 -16.22 14.48 -1.17
CA GLY A 191 -14.90 14.81 -1.72
C GLY A 191 -14.96 15.25 -3.17
N ASN A 192 -13.81 15.52 -3.78
CA ASN A 192 -13.68 15.96 -5.17
C ASN A 192 -13.08 14.85 -6.06
N PRO A 193 -13.90 13.90 -6.56
CA PRO A 193 -13.42 12.84 -7.43
C PRO A 193 -12.80 13.38 -8.72
N LEU A 194 -11.60 12.91 -9.03
CA LEU A 194 -10.88 13.18 -10.29
C LEU A 194 -10.68 14.67 -10.60
N ASP A 195 -10.77 15.54 -9.59
CA ASP A 195 -10.74 17.01 -9.76
C ASP A 195 -11.87 17.54 -10.66
N LEU A 196 -13.02 16.83 -10.73
CA LEU A 196 -14.17 17.18 -11.57
C LEU A 196 -15.20 18.07 -10.86
N GLY A 197 -15.14 18.15 -9.54
CA GLY A 197 -16.10 18.84 -8.69
C GLY A 197 -16.48 18.01 -7.47
N PHE A 198 -16.90 18.68 -6.41
CA PHE A 198 -17.30 17.99 -5.19
C PHE A 198 -18.56 17.14 -5.39
N ALA A 199 -18.52 15.94 -4.84
CA ALA A 199 -19.56 14.94 -4.90
C ALA A 199 -19.83 14.36 -3.51
N ILE A 200 -21.02 13.79 -3.36
CA ILE A 200 -21.43 13.00 -2.21
C ILE A 200 -21.73 11.58 -2.67
N SER A 201 -21.27 10.61 -1.89
CA SER A 201 -21.36 9.18 -2.16
C SER A 201 -21.98 8.51 -0.94
N GLU A 202 -23.13 7.87 -1.14
CA GLU A 202 -23.87 7.17 -0.08
C GLU A 202 -23.55 5.68 -0.10
N GLY A 203 -23.45 5.08 1.08
CA GLY A 203 -23.26 3.63 1.24
C GLY A 203 -23.43 3.19 2.69
N SER A 204 -23.28 1.90 2.95
CA SER A 204 -23.38 1.30 4.28
C SER A 204 -22.00 1.06 4.91
N TYR A 205 -21.92 1.26 6.21
CA TYR A 205 -20.82 0.79 7.05
C TYR A 205 -20.95 -0.72 7.29
N ASN A 206 -19.87 -1.48 7.09
CA ASN A 206 -19.89 -2.94 7.20
C ASN A 206 -18.91 -3.50 8.24
N GLY A 207 -18.45 -2.66 9.17
CA GLY A 207 -17.58 -3.09 10.27
C GLY A 207 -16.14 -2.66 10.11
N VAL A 208 -15.33 -3.07 11.08
CA VAL A 208 -13.89 -2.83 11.11
C VAL A 208 -13.16 -4.01 10.48
N ILE A 209 -12.13 -3.71 9.69
CA ILE A 209 -11.22 -4.72 9.15
C ILE A 209 -10.24 -5.11 10.25
N THR A 210 -10.26 -6.37 10.66
CA THR A 210 -9.40 -6.88 11.74
C THR A 210 -8.01 -7.32 11.26
N ARG A 211 -7.83 -7.42 9.94
CA ARG A 211 -6.67 -8.05 9.31
C ARG A 211 -5.53 -7.09 8.97
N SER A 212 -5.82 -5.79 8.94
CA SER A 212 -4.79 -4.75 8.80
C SER A 212 -4.11 -4.49 10.14
N PHE A 213 -2.87 -4.01 10.11
CA PHE A 213 -2.16 -3.65 11.35
C PHE A 213 -2.85 -2.50 12.11
N TYR A 214 -3.54 -1.62 11.38
CA TYR A 214 -4.35 -0.55 11.92
C TYR A 214 -5.79 -0.69 11.43
N ASP A 215 -6.75 -0.46 12.30
CA ASP A 215 -8.17 -0.55 11.97
C ASP A 215 -8.56 0.37 10.82
N GLN A 216 -9.37 -0.18 9.90
CA GLN A 216 -10.04 0.56 8.84
C GLN A 216 -11.53 0.23 8.87
N LEU A 217 -12.38 1.20 8.55
CA LEU A 217 -13.82 0.97 8.40
C LEU A 217 -14.11 0.54 6.97
N MET A 218 -14.94 -0.49 6.81
CA MET A 218 -15.42 -0.95 5.51
C MET A 218 -16.69 -0.19 5.11
N PHE A 219 -16.69 0.39 3.92
CA PHE A 219 -17.77 1.20 3.38
C PHE A 219 -18.11 0.76 1.96
N THR A 220 -19.41 0.69 1.63
CA THR A 220 -19.87 0.24 0.30
C THR A 220 -20.05 1.36 -0.72
N GLY A 221 -20.01 2.63 -0.31
CA GLY A 221 -20.14 3.73 -1.26
C GLY A 221 -18.86 3.90 -2.10
N PRO A 222 -18.98 4.34 -3.37
CA PRO A 222 -17.82 4.62 -4.22
C PRO A 222 -16.89 5.68 -3.62
N ILE A 223 -15.60 5.36 -3.52
CA ILE A 223 -14.52 6.32 -3.23
C ILE A 223 -13.53 6.28 -4.39
N ASN A 224 -13.30 7.42 -5.02
CA ASN A 224 -12.39 7.55 -6.16
C ASN A 224 -11.22 8.49 -5.83
N SER A 225 -10.15 8.41 -6.63
CA SER A 225 -9.01 9.32 -6.52
C SER A 225 -9.49 10.78 -6.51
N GLY A 226 -8.92 11.60 -5.62
CA GLY A 226 -9.35 12.98 -5.37
C GLY A 226 -10.35 13.12 -4.21
N MET A 227 -11.11 12.08 -3.86
CA MET A 227 -11.94 12.07 -2.64
C MET A 227 -11.15 11.76 -1.36
N SER A 228 -9.95 11.20 -1.50
CA SER A 228 -9.03 10.90 -0.40
C SER A 228 -8.78 12.13 0.46
N GLY A 229 -8.95 11.99 1.78
CA GLY A 229 -8.87 13.04 2.78
C GLY A 229 -10.20 13.74 3.07
N GLY A 230 -11.24 13.50 2.26
CA GLY A 230 -12.60 13.98 2.51
C GLY A 230 -13.29 13.23 3.66
N PRO A 231 -14.36 13.80 4.23
CA PRO A 231 -15.05 13.21 5.36
C PRO A 231 -16.04 12.13 4.90
N SER A 232 -16.22 11.12 5.75
CA SER A 232 -17.37 10.23 5.75
C SER A 232 -18.16 10.43 7.04
N VAL A 233 -19.44 10.79 6.91
CA VAL A 233 -20.28 11.23 8.03
C VAL A 233 -21.56 10.41 8.16
N THR A 234 -22.16 10.43 9.36
CA THR A 234 -23.52 9.94 9.59
C THR A 234 -24.56 10.90 8.99
N VAL A 235 -25.83 10.52 9.05
CA VAL A 235 -26.95 11.39 8.64
C VAL A 235 -26.99 12.73 9.41
N ASP A 236 -26.44 12.75 10.62
CA ASP A 236 -26.43 13.93 11.51
C ASP A 236 -25.19 14.83 11.27
N GLY A 237 -24.29 14.44 10.37
CA GLY A 237 -23.05 15.17 10.07
C GLY A 237 -21.87 14.83 10.99
N ASP A 238 -22.02 13.88 11.90
CA ASP A 238 -20.93 13.40 12.75
C ASP A 238 -19.92 12.60 11.93
N ILE A 239 -18.62 12.86 12.12
CA ILE A 239 -17.57 12.20 11.36
C ILE A 239 -17.42 10.75 11.83
N ALA A 240 -17.66 9.81 10.91
CA ALA A 240 -17.40 8.39 11.07
C ALA A 240 -15.95 8.04 10.70
N GLY A 241 -15.41 8.68 9.65
CA GLY A 241 -14.05 8.47 9.21
C GLY A 241 -13.59 9.42 8.10
N VAL A 242 -12.36 9.19 7.64
CA VAL A 242 -11.73 9.95 6.54
C VAL A 242 -11.52 9.01 5.36
N ASN A 243 -11.92 9.44 4.17
CA ASN A 243 -11.78 8.68 2.93
C ASN A 243 -10.30 8.42 2.64
N VAL A 244 -9.90 7.19 2.30
CA VAL A 244 -8.50 6.91 1.89
C VAL A 244 -8.45 6.22 0.54
N SER A 245 -8.89 4.97 0.51
CA SER A 245 -8.65 4.08 -0.63
C SER A 245 -9.85 3.18 -0.89
N LYS A 246 -9.78 2.51 -2.03
CA LYS A 246 -10.68 1.42 -2.40
C LYS A 246 -9.85 0.20 -2.76
N ARG A 247 -10.48 -0.98 -2.71
CA ARG A 247 -9.95 -2.13 -3.43
C ARG A 247 -10.04 -1.88 -4.93
N LEU A 248 -8.98 -2.22 -5.65
CA LEU A 248 -8.92 -2.13 -7.11
C LEU A 248 -9.40 -3.42 -7.79
N ASP A 249 -9.42 -4.53 -7.03
CA ASP A 249 -9.79 -5.88 -7.45
C ASP A 249 -11.24 -6.25 -7.06
N GLY A 250 -12.04 -5.29 -6.60
CA GLY A 250 -13.44 -5.51 -6.25
C GLY A 250 -14.28 -4.24 -6.35
N GLU A 251 -15.59 -4.40 -6.39
CA GLU A 251 -16.56 -3.29 -6.41
C GLU A 251 -17.17 -3.08 -5.02
N LEU A 252 -17.53 -1.84 -4.69
CA LEU A 252 -18.19 -1.48 -3.43
C LEU A 252 -17.42 -1.92 -2.16
N VAL A 253 -16.08 -1.93 -2.25
CA VAL A 253 -15.19 -2.15 -1.12
C VAL A 253 -14.26 -0.95 -0.99
N SER A 254 -14.73 0.04 -0.22
CA SER A 254 -14.00 1.26 0.11
C SER A 254 -13.56 1.24 1.57
N PHE A 255 -12.49 1.96 1.87
CA PHE A 255 -11.88 2.01 3.20
C PHE A 255 -11.84 3.44 3.73
N LEU A 256 -12.20 3.57 5.01
CA LEU A 256 -12.12 4.81 5.75
C LEU A 256 -11.16 4.65 6.93
N VAL A 257 -10.41 5.70 7.22
CA VAL A 257 -9.68 5.81 8.48
C VAL A 257 -10.68 6.20 9.58
N PRO A 258 -10.80 5.42 10.67
CA PRO A 258 -11.70 5.75 11.77
C PRO A 258 -11.49 7.16 12.32
N ALA A 259 -12.60 7.86 12.62
CA ALA A 259 -12.55 9.25 13.11
C ALA A 259 -11.71 9.45 14.38
N ARG A 260 -11.55 8.40 15.21
CA ARG A 260 -10.72 8.45 16.42
C ARG A 260 -9.26 8.79 16.13
N PHE A 261 -8.70 8.32 15.02
CA PHE A 261 -7.31 8.63 14.67
C PHE A 261 -7.16 10.11 14.26
N ALA A 262 -8.17 10.66 13.59
CA ALA A 262 -8.22 12.10 13.30
C ALA A 262 -8.40 12.91 14.59
N GLN A 263 -9.23 12.45 15.53
CA GLN A 263 -9.39 13.07 16.85
C GLN A 263 -8.07 13.07 17.64
N ASP A 264 -7.37 11.93 17.68
CA ASP A 264 -6.09 11.79 18.37
C ASP A 264 -5.00 12.68 17.74
N LEU A 265 -5.00 12.81 16.41
CA LEU A 265 -4.08 13.69 15.71
C LEU A 265 -4.37 15.17 16.02
N LEU A 266 -5.65 15.58 16.02
CA LEU A 266 -6.06 16.94 16.39
C LEU A 266 -5.66 17.30 17.83
N LYS A 267 -5.77 16.36 18.78
CA LYS A 267 -5.34 16.55 20.18
C LYS A 267 -3.82 16.75 20.34
N LYS A 268 -3.01 16.26 19.40
CA LYS A 268 -1.54 16.37 19.43
C LYS A 268 -1.02 17.71 18.88
N ILE A 269 -1.87 18.54 18.29
CA ILE A 269 -1.45 19.81 17.67
C ILE A 269 -1.00 20.77 18.77
N PRO A 270 0.29 21.19 18.77
CA PRO A 270 0.78 22.18 19.74
C PRO A 270 0.07 23.51 19.54
N GLN A 271 -0.50 24.07 20.61
CA GLN A 271 -1.13 25.40 20.55
C GLN A 271 -0.09 26.53 20.52
N ASP A 272 1.04 26.34 21.21
CA ASP A 272 2.02 27.41 21.48
C ASP A 272 3.36 27.24 20.72
N LYS A 273 3.45 26.26 19.80
CA LYS A 273 4.67 26.00 19.04
C LYS A 273 4.40 26.05 17.54
N ALA A 274 5.27 26.74 16.82
CA ALA A 274 5.27 26.69 15.37
C ALA A 274 5.53 25.24 14.90
N PRO A 275 4.80 24.75 13.88
CA PRO A 275 5.05 23.42 13.34
C PRO A 275 6.43 23.34 12.68
N PRO A 276 7.04 22.14 12.61
CA PRO A 276 8.30 21.98 11.92
C PRO A 276 8.12 22.28 10.43
N ARG A 277 9.12 22.95 9.82
CA ARG A 277 9.10 23.21 8.37
C ARG A 277 9.18 21.93 7.54
N ASN A 278 9.89 20.92 8.04
CA ASN A 278 10.06 19.61 7.41
C ASN A 278 9.66 18.52 8.41
N PHE A 279 8.77 17.61 8.00
CA PHE A 279 8.21 16.57 8.86
C PHE A 279 8.99 15.24 8.81
N THR A 280 10.12 15.18 8.10
CA THR A 280 10.91 13.93 7.93
C THR A 280 11.25 13.26 9.26
N SER A 281 11.66 14.01 10.28
CA SER A 281 11.96 13.42 11.61
C SER A 281 10.73 12.82 12.29
N VAL A 282 9.58 13.50 12.20
CA VAL A 282 8.29 13.00 12.72
C VAL A 282 7.89 11.71 12.00
N VAL A 283 8.06 11.67 10.68
CA VAL A 283 7.80 10.46 9.88
C VAL A 283 8.75 9.33 10.28
N VAL A 284 10.06 9.58 10.40
CA VAL A 284 11.05 8.59 10.82
C VAL A 284 10.68 7.98 12.18
N GLU A 285 10.30 8.80 13.14
CA GLU A 285 9.92 8.33 14.48
C GLU A 285 8.73 7.36 14.42
N GLN A 286 7.67 7.72 13.71
CA GLN A 286 6.49 6.87 13.56
C GLN A 286 6.81 5.55 12.86
N LEU A 287 7.62 5.59 11.79
CA LEU A 287 8.04 4.40 11.06
C LEU A 287 8.91 3.46 11.91
N LEU A 288 9.83 4.02 12.72
CA LEU A 288 10.66 3.24 13.65
C LEU A 288 9.84 2.59 14.78
N GLN A 289 8.81 3.29 15.28
CA GLN A 289 7.88 2.72 16.26
C GLN A 289 7.06 1.58 15.65
N HIS A 290 6.49 1.79 14.46
CA HIS A 290 5.70 0.77 13.78
C HIS A 290 6.52 -0.48 13.45
N GLN A 291 7.69 -0.34 12.83
CA GLN A 291 8.49 -1.50 12.44
C GLN A 291 8.91 -2.34 13.66
N LYS A 292 9.10 -1.71 14.82
CA LYS A 292 9.40 -2.43 16.06
C LYS A 292 8.21 -3.27 16.50
N ALA A 293 7.01 -2.68 16.57
CA ALA A 293 5.80 -3.41 16.93
C ALA A 293 5.51 -4.55 15.94
N MET A 294 5.68 -4.29 14.64
CA MET A 294 5.53 -5.28 13.58
C MET A 294 6.47 -6.48 13.76
N VAL A 295 7.78 -6.24 13.93
CA VAL A 295 8.76 -7.33 14.07
C VAL A 295 8.59 -8.06 15.39
N ASP A 296 8.31 -7.36 16.49
CA ASP A 296 8.07 -7.99 17.79
C ASP A 296 6.83 -8.90 17.72
N GLN A 297 5.74 -8.46 17.07
CA GLN A 297 4.54 -9.29 16.87
C GLN A 297 4.84 -10.49 15.96
N LEU A 298 5.59 -10.30 14.87
CA LEU A 298 5.97 -11.39 13.97
C LEU A 298 6.78 -12.45 14.71
N LEU A 299 7.64 -12.06 15.64
CA LEU A 299 8.55 -12.96 16.36
C LEU A 299 8.02 -13.42 17.73
N ALA A 300 6.86 -12.94 18.17
CA ALA A 300 6.27 -13.28 19.47
C ALA A 300 5.95 -14.78 19.63
N THR A 301 5.71 -15.49 18.52
CA THR A 301 5.47 -16.94 18.51
C THR A 301 6.39 -17.61 17.48
N PRO A 302 6.69 -18.92 17.56
CA PRO A 302 7.47 -19.61 16.52
C PRO A 302 6.74 -19.63 15.16
N MET A 303 7.45 -19.45 14.04
CA MET A 303 6.85 -19.43 12.70
C MET A 303 6.12 -20.74 12.37
N THR A 304 4.95 -20.63 11.74
CA THR A 304 4.26 -21.80 11.19
C THR A 304 5.07 -22.37 10.04
N MET A 305 5.24 -23.68 10.03
CA MET A 305 6.08 -24.39 9.06
C MET A 305 5.22 -25.08 8.00
N LYS A 306 5.64 -25.01 6.74
CA LYS A 306 5.01 -25.69 5.61
C LYS A 306 5.99 -26.65 4.95
N ALA A 307 5.52 -27.84 4.60
CA ALA A 307 6.32 -28.80 3.85
C ALA A 307 6.42 -28.40 2.38
N MET A 308 7.63 -28.46 1.82
CA MET A 308 7.92 -28.32 0.39
C MET A 308 8.89 -29.43 0.00
N GLY A 309 8.35 -30.58 -0.43
CA GLY A 309 9.13 -31.79 -0.61
C GLY A 309 9.74 -32.26 0.72
N PRO A 310 11.06 -32.54 0.79
CA PRO A 310 11.72 -32.92 2.04
C PRO A 310 12.01 -31.73 2.97
N TYR A 311 11.72 -30.50 2.55
CA TYR A 311 12.03 -29.29 3.30
C TYR A 311 10.84 -28.77 4.10
N MET A 312 11.13 -28.10 5.21
CA MET A 312 10.19 -27.35 6.01
C MET A 312 10.55 -25.87 5.94
N VAL A 313 9.60 -25.04 5.51
CA VAL A 313 9.79 -23.61 5.30
C VAL A 313 8.87 -22.76 6.19
N PRO A 314 9.33 -21.61 6.71
CA PRO A 314 8.51 -20.72 7.53
C PRO A 314 7.56 -19.88 6.67
N VAL A 315 6.25 -19.93 6.95
CA VAL A 315 5.24 -19.19 6.15
C VAL A 315 4.38 -18.21 6.95
N ARG A 316 4.42 -18.23 8.29
CA ARG A 316 3.58 -17.41 9.21
C ARG A 316 2.21 -17.06 8.60
N GLU A 317 1.34 -18.06 8.48
CA GLU A 317 -0.04 -17.77 8.11
C GLU A 317 -0.73 -17.15 9.34
N SER A 318 -1.15 -15.90 9.18
CA SER A 318 -1.85 -15.13 10.22
C SER A 318 -2.85 -14.20 9.53
N GLU A 319 -3.69 -13.51 10.31
CA GLU A 319 -4.59 -12.51 9.72
C GLU A 319 -3.83 -11.42 8.94
N GLN A 320 -2.56 -11.18 9.28
CA GLN A 320 -1.75 -10.07 8.77
C GLN A 320 -0.83 -10.46 7.60
N MET A 321 -0.63 -11.76 7.34
CA MET A 321 0.29 -12.31 6.33
C MET A 321 -0.42 -13.41 5.54
N ARG A 322 -0.55 -13.22 4.22
CA ARG A 322 -1.27 -14.14 3.34
C ARG A 322 -0.31 -14.87 2.41
N CYS A 323 -0.48 -16.18 2.31
CA CYS A 323 0.35 -17.04 1.48
C CYS A 323 -0.43 -17.62 0.29
N TRP A 324 0.18 -17.60 -0.89
CA TRP A 324 -0.38 -18.13 -2.13
C TRP A 324 0.61 -19.11 -2.77
N GLY A 325 0.12 -20.31 -3.06
CA GLY A 325 0.89 -21.34 -3.76
C GLY A 325 0.59 -21.33 -5.25
N ARG A 326 1.61 -21.53 -6.08
CA ARG A 326 1.46 -21.90 -7.49
C ARG A 326 2.48 -22.96 -7.85
N SER A 327 2.11 -23.87 -8.72
CA SER A 327 3.03 -24.87 -9.26
C SER A 327 3.01 -24.83 -10.78
N ASN A 328 4.16 -25.07 -11.40
CA ASN A 328 4.30 -25.07 -12.85
C ASN A 328 4.24 -26.48 -13.47
N VAL A 329 3.53 -27.42 -12.84
CA VAL A 329 3.33 -28.80 -13.36
C VAL A 329 2.68 -28.75 -14.75
N LYS A 330 3.49 -28.55 -15.78
CA LYS A 330 3.16 -28.74 -17.18
C LYS A 330 3.91 -29.98 -17.64
N ALA A 331 3.21 -30.91 -18.27
CA ALA A 331 3.74 -32.23 -18.63
C ALA A 331 5.03 -32.21 -19.47
N ASN A 332 5.36 -31.10 -20.14
CA ASN A 332 6.45 -31.03 -21.12
C ASN A 332 7.76 -30.44 -20.59
N LYS A 333 7.92 -30.22 -19.27
CA LYS A 333 9.18 -29.74 -18.69
C LYS A 333 9.89 -30.86 -17.91
N PRO A 334 11.23 -31.02 -18.05
CA PRO A 334 12.00 -32.05 -17.35
C PRO A 334 12.31 -31.70 -15.87
N TYR A 335 11.54 -30.78 -15.28
CA TYR A 335 11.62 -30.36 -13.89
C TYR A 335 10.28 -29.75 -13.44
N THR A 336 10.04 -29.73 -12.13
CA THR A 336 8.90 -29.01 -11.54
C THR A 336 9.37 -27.91 -10.61
N VAL A 337 8.57 -26.85 -10.49
CA VAL A 337 8.78 -25.71 -9.60
C VAL A 337 7.50 -25.42 -8.85
N ASP A 338 7.59 -25.53 -7.53
CA ASP A 338 6.54 -25.14 -6.59
C ASP A 338 6.94 -23.81 -5.93
N ILE A 339 6.07 -22.81 -6.00
CA ILE A 339 6.32 -21.48 -5.44
C ILE A 339 5.26 -21.18 -4.38
N THR A 340 5.71 -20.76 -3.20
CA THR A 340 4.85 -20.17 -2.17
C THR A 340 5.28 -18.72 -1.98
N ASN A 341 4.36 -17.76 -2.12
CA ASN A 341 4.62 -16.36 -1.81
C ASN A 341 3.74 -15.95 -0.64
N CYS A 342 4.34 -15.42 0.41
CA CYS A 342 3.66 -14.83 1.54
C CYS A 342 3.95 -13.33 1.57
N SER A 343 2.93 -12.52 1.76
CA SER A 343 3.07 -11.07 1.86
C SER A 343 2.15 -10.51 2.93
N MET A 344 2.66 -9.53 3.68
CA MET A 344 1.81 -8.73 4.57
C MET A 344 0.77 -7.95 3.74
N GLU A 345 -0.46 -7.86 4.24
CA GLU A 345 -1.58 -7.27 3.50
C GLU A 345 -1.55 -5.73 3.46
N SER A 346 -0.81 -5.08 4.36
CA SER A 346 -0.69 -3.61 4.41
C SER A 346 0.77 -3.16 4.40
N ALA A 347 1.08 -2.18 3.54
CA ALA A 347 2.34 -1.43 3.56
C ALA A 347 2.03 0.04 3.85
N ILE A 348 2.92 0.70 4.58
CA ILE A 348 2.78 2.11 4.94
C ILE A 348 3.32 2.97 3.80
N PHE A 349 2.47 3.85 3.27
CA PHE A 349 2.88 4.85 2.29
C PHE A 349 3.79 5.89 2.93
N VAL A 350 4.90 6.22 2.27
CA VAL A 350 5.82 7.26 2.73
C VAL A 350 5.83 8.45 1.77
N SER A 351 6.09 8.21 0.48
CA SER A 351 6.09 9.25 -0.56
C SER A 351 6.15 8.63 -1.95
N GLY A 352 5.33 9.10 -2.90
CA GLY A 352 5.38 8.63 -4.30
C GLY A 352 5.19 7.12 -4.40
N THR A 353 6.24 6.38 -4.77
CA THR A 353 6.23 4.90 -4.84
C THR A 353 6.83 4.24 -3.61
N LEU A 354 7.38 5.02 -2.67
CA LEU A 354 8.05 4.51 -1.49
C LEU A 354 7.04 4.02 -0.45
N GLN A 355 7.18 2.76 -0.06
CA GLN A 355 6.40 2.10 0.99
C GLN A 355 7.31 1.36 1.96
N THR A 356 6.88 1.25 3.22
CA THR A 356 7.63 0.61 4.32
C THR A 356 6.70 -0.25 5.18
N GLY A 357 7.24 -0.90 6.22
CA GLY A 357 6.41 -1.63 7.20
C GLY A 357 5.81 -2.90 6.62
N ALA A 358 6.56 -3.60 5.77
CA ALA A 358 6.10 -4.84 5.15
C ALA A 358 7.19 -5.90 5.16
N ILE A 359 6.77 -7.13 5.41
CA ILE A 359 7.59 -8.34 5.32
C ILE A 359 7.02 -9.22 4.22
N GLY A 360 7.89 -9.70 3.34
CA GLY A 360 7.57 -10.61 2.25
C GLY A 360 8.43 -11.85 2.34
N ILE A 361 7.84 -13.01 2.06
CA ILE A 361 8.55 -14.28 2.04
C ILE A 361 8.21 -14.99 0.73
N ARG A 362 9.21 -15.55 0.06
CA ARG A 362 9.03 -16.41 -1.10
C ARG A 362 9.83 -17.68 -0.93
N HIS A 363 9.20 -18.81 -1.21
CA HIS A 363 9.86 -20.10 -1.31
C HIS A 363 9.68 -20.65 -2.71
N GLN A 364 10.72 -21.27 -3.23
CA GLN A 364 10.74 -21.94 -4.52
C GLN A 364 11.42 -23.30 -4.35
N PHE A 365 10.64 -24.37 -4.51
CA PHE A 365 11.15 -25.73 -4.50
C PHE A 365 11.21 -26.25 -5.93
N MET A 366 12.41 -26.67 -6.34
CA MET A 366 12.67 -27.24 -7.65
C MET A 366 13.09 -28.70 -7.50
N ARG A 367 12.58 -29.55 -8.39
CA ARG A 367 13.04 -30.95 -8.51
C ARG A 367 13.14 -31.35 -9.97
N SER A 368 14.16 -32.14 -10.28
CA SER A 368 14.31 -32.75 -11.59
C SER A 368 13.28 -33.86 -11.79
N THR A 369 12.71 -33.94 -12.99
CA THR A 369 11.90 -35.08 -13.47
C THR A 369 12.50 -35.74 -14.70
N GLY A 370 13.56 -35.15 -15.28
CA GLY A 370 14.27 -35.68 -16.45
C GLY A 370 15.61 -35.00 -16.77
N LEU A 371 16.07 -34.05 -15.94
CA LEU A 371 17.42 -33.48 -16.01
C LEU A 371 18.39 -34.31 -15.17
N ASP A 372 19.62 -34.50 -15.67
CA ASP A 372 20.73 -34.96 -14.84
C ASP A 372 21.20 -33.86 -13.88
N ALA A 373 22.10 -34.23 -12.96
CA ALA A 373 22.59 -33.36 -11.90
C ALA A 373 23.30 -32.10 -12.44
N VAL A 374 24.04 -32.18 -13.56
CA VAL A 374 24.77 -31.03 -14.10
C VAL A 374 23.80 -30.03 -14.73
N ARG A 375 22.86 -30.50 -15.56
CA ARG A 375 21.83 -29.65 -16.15
C ARG A 375 20.92 -29.05 -15.07
N PHE A 376 20.59 -29.81 -14.03
CA PHE A 376 19.81 -29.30 -12.90
C PHE A 376 20.58 -28.28 -12.05
N ALA A 377 21.88 -28.49 -11.80
CA ALA A 377 22.73 -27.53 -11.11
C ALA A 377 22.84 -26.20 -11.87
N GLN A 378 22.94 -26.24 -13.20
CA GLN A 378 22.91 -25.03 -14.03
C GLN A 378 21.56 -24.29 -13.92
N LEU A 379 20.44 -25.02 -14.01
CA LEU A 379 19.10 -24.47 -13.87
C LEU A 379 18.90 -23.79 -12.50
N SER A 380 19.24 -24.49 -11.42
CA SER A 380 19.08 -23.97 -10.05
C SER A 380 19.99 -22.77 -9.78
N SER A 381 21.24 -22.80 -10.26
CA SER A 381 22.17 -21.67 -10.14
C SER A 381 21.70 -20.43 -10.88
N ALA A 382 21.20 -20.59 -12.11
CA ALA A 382 20.65 -19.49 -12.89
C ALA A 382 19.41 -18.88 -12.23
N SER A 383 18.55 -19.71 -11.62
CA SER A 383 17.39 -19.22 -10.86
C SER A 383 17.80 -18.32 -9.69
N PHE A 384 18.88 -18.66 -8.99
CA PHE A 384 19.37 -17.90 -7.83
C PHE A 384 20.01 -16.56 -8.21
N GLN A 385 20.63 -16.46 -9.38
CA GLN A 385 21.29 -15.23 -9.86
C GLN A 385 20.31 -14.17 -10.40
N ASN A 386 19.07 -14.55 -10.72
CA ASN A 386 18.10 -13.66 -11.37
C ASN A 386 17.38 -12.70 -10.39
N GLU A 387 17.84 -12.60 -9.16
CA GLU A 387 17.19 -11.79 -8.13
C GLU A 387 17.80 -10.38 -8.02
N GLY A 388 17.01 -9.36 -8.35
CA GLY A 388 17.42 -7.96 -8.25
C GLY A 388 17.29 -7.40 -6.82
N PHE A 389 18.30 -6.62 -6.41
CA PHE A 389 18.35 -5.93 -5.11
C PHE A 389 18.28 -4.40 -5.22
N GLY A 390 17.78 -3.90 -6.35
CA GLY A 390 17.87 -2.47 -6.69
C GLY A 390 19.27 -2.05 -7.11
N GLY A 391 19.49 -0.74 -7.28
CA GLY A 391 20.74 -0.22 -7.82
C GLY A 391 21.15 1.13 -7.23
N HIS A 392 22.37 1.53 -7.54
CA HIS A 392 22.98 2.79 -7.07
C HIS A 392 22.21 4.06 -7.49
N LYS A 393 21.43 3.99 -8.56
CA LYS A 393 20.62 5.10 -9.12
C LYS A 393 19.29 5.32 -8.39
N ASP A 394 18.99 4.50 -7.38
CA ASP A 394 17.76 4.66 -6.60
C ASP A 394 17.77 5.99 -5.83
N PRO A 395 16.76 6.87 -6.02
CA PRO A 395 16.72 8.18 -5.38
C PRO A 395 16.36 8.12 -3.89
N HIS A 396 15.82 6.99 -3.41
CA HIS A 396 15.36 6.81 -2.03
C HIS A 396 16.31 5.95 -1.20
N LEU A 397 16.99 4.99 -1.82
CA LEU A 397 17.81 3.98 -1.15
C LEU A 397 19.26 4.00 -1.63
N THR A 398 20.18 3.55 -0.78
CA THR A 398 21.57 3.33 -1.18
C THR A 398 21.72 2.13 -2.12
N ALA A 399 22.91 2.00 -2.72
CA ALA A 399 23.31 0.76 -3.36
C ALA A 399 23.25 -0.40 -2.33
N PRO A 400 22.88 -1.62 -2.77
CA PRO A 400 22.88 -2.78 -1.89
C PRO A 400 24.29 -3.10 -1.41
N GLN A 401 24.41 -3.42 -0.12
CA GLN A 401 25.60 -4.00 0.48
C GLN A 401 25.28 -5.46 0.81
N CYS A 402 25.92 -6.39 0.10
CA CYS A 402 25.60 -7.81 0.17
C CYS A 402 26.75 -8.59 0.80
N THR A 403 26.41 -9.54 1.67
CA THR A 403 27.34 -10.52 2.25
C THR A 403 26.85 -11.91 1.92
N GLU A 404 27.76 -12.76 1.48
CA GLU A 404 27.47 -14.16 1.15
C GLU A 404 28.18 -15.10 2.12
N MET A 405 27.48 -16.12 2.60
CA MET A 405 27.99 -17.12 3.52
C MET A 405 27.37 -18.49 3.27
N PHE A 406 28.11 -19.56 3.57
CA PHE A 406 27.52 -20.89 3.71
C PHE A 406 27.20 -21.12 5.19
N VAL A 407 25.93 -21.39 5.47
CA VAL A 407 25.42 -21.61 6.83
C VAL A 407 24.82 -23.00 6.92
N LYS A 408 25.07 -23.69 8.04
CA LYS A 408 24.43 -24.96 8.34
C LYS A 408 23.43 -24.73 9.46
N ASN A 409 22.14 -24.80 9.15
CA ASN A 409 21.10 -24.74 10.17
C ASN A 409 20.47 -26.12 10.35
N LYS A 410 20.46 -26.63 11.58
CA LYS A 410 20.01 -27.99 11.93
C LYS A 410 20.65 -29.01 10.98
N ASN A 411 19.87 -29.52 10.01
CA ASN A 411 20.26 -30.54 9.04
C ASN A 411 20.29 -30.03 7.59
N LEU A 412 20.16 -28.72 7.36
CA LEU A 412 20.09 -28.13 6.03
C LEU A 412 21.28 -27.19 5.79
N PRO A 413 22.27 -27.58 4.96
CA PRO A 413 23.28 -26.66 4.48
C PRO A 413 22.67 -25.69 3.45
N LEU A 414 22.92 -24.40 3.65
CA LEU A 414 22.38 -23.30 2.86
C LEU A 414 23.52 -22.40 2.40
N ARG A 415 23.48 -21.97 1.15
CA ARG A 415 24.13 -20.73 0.70
C ARG A 415 23.20 -19.59 1.02
N ALA A 416 23.64 -18.61 1.80
CA ALA A 416 22.87 -17.44 2.20
C ALA A 416 23.51 -16.15 1.66
N VAL A 417 22.70 -15.28 1.08
CA VAL A 417 23.10 -13.94 0.62
C VAL A 417 22.21 -12.93 1.30
N LEU A 418 22.79 -12.08 2.15
CA LEU A 418 22.09 -11.00 2.83
C LEU A 418 22.48 -9.67 2.19
N CYS A 419 21.52 -8.96 1.63
CA CYS A 419 21.70 -7.62 1.09
C CYS A 419 20.95 -6.60 1.94
N VAL A 420 21.61 -5.50 2.31
CA VAL A 420 21.03 -4.41 3.10
C VAL A 420 21.17 -3.09 2.35
N ARG A 421 20.12 -2.26 2.41
CA ARG A 421 20.08 -0.92 1.80
C ARG A 421 19.58 0.08 2.82
N ALA A 422 20.25 1.22 2.96
CA ALA A 422 19.83 2.29 3.85
C ALA A 422 18.92 3.28 3.10
N TYR A 423 17.94 3.86 3.82
CA TYR A 423 17.14 4.96 3.30
C TYR A 423 17.94 6.25 3.36
N ARG A 424 17.97 6.99 2.24
CA ARG A 424 18.75 8.25 2.13
C ARG A 424 18.17 9.38 2.97
N LYS A 425 16.84 9.52 2.98
CA LYS A 425 16.11 10.56 3.72
C LYS A 425 15.66 10.14 5.12
N PHE A 426 15.49 8.83 5.35
CA PHE A 426 14.89 8.29 6.57
C PHE A 426 15.94 7.53 7.38
N ALA A 427 16.76 8.28 8.12
CA ALA A 427 17.88 7.72 8.88
C ALA A 427 17.41 6.62 9.86
N GLY A 428 18.20 5.55 9.98
CA GLY A 428 17.89 4.41 10.84
C GLY A 428 16.94 3.37 10.24
N LEU A 429 16.36 3.63 9.07
CA LEU A 429 15.57 2.65 8.33
C LEU A 429 16.39 1.99 7.21
N TYR A 430 16.11 0.70 7.01
CA TYR A 430 16.81 -0.15 6.05
C TYR A 430 15.83 -1.12 5.38
N ASP A 431 16.16 -1.50 4.15
CA ASP A 431 15.57 -2.66 3.49
C ASP A 431 16.56 -3.83 3.58
N PHE A 432 16.07 -4.97 4.06
CA PHE A 432 16.79 -6.24 4.14
C PHE A 432 16.22 -7.20 3.10
N ALA A 433 17.10 -7.86 2.36
CA ALA A 433 16.75 -8.96 1.46
C ALA A 433 17.70 -10.13 1.74
N LEU A 434 17.16 -11.20 2.31
CA LEU A 434 17.87 -12.46 2.54
C LEU A 434 17.45 -13.45 1.46
N LEU A 435 18.43 -14.00 0.74
CA LEU A 435 18.24 -15.13 -0.16
C LEU A 435 18.98 -16.34 0.37
N THR A 436 18.38 -17.51 0.19
CA THR A 436 18.95 -18.79 0.60
C THR A 436 18.75 -19.80 -0.52
N ALA A 437 19.73 -20.69 -0.70
CA ALA A 437 19.62 -21.86 -1.57
C ALA A 437 20.18 -23.08 -0.85
N SER A 438 19.45 -24.20 -0.84
CA SER A 438 19.96 -25.45 -0.30
C SER A 438 21.08 -26.03 -1.18
N THR A 439 22.06 -26.64 -0.55
CA THR A 439 23.25 -27.22 -1.23
C THR A 439 23.41 -28.70 -0.92
N ASP A 440 22.33 -29.37 -0.56
CA ASP A 440 22.30 -30.71 0.02
C ASP A 440 22.01 -31.84 -0.98
N GLU A 441 21.46 -31.52 -2.15
CA GLU A 441 21.01 -32.51 -3.13
C GLU A 441 21.33 -32.09 -4.56
N GLY A 442 21.62 -33.05 -5.44
CA GLY A 442 21.98 -32.79 -6.85
C GLY A 442 20.79 -32.67 -7.82
N LEU A 443 19.59 -33.10 -7.40
CA LEU A 443 18.38 -33.13 -8.24
C LEU A 443 17.18 -32.41 -7.61
N MET A 444 17.38 -31.79 -6.45
CA MET A 444 16.39 -31.00 -5.74
C MET A 444 17.06 -29.75 -5.20
N ASN A 445 16.32 -28.65 -5.14
CA ASN A 445 16.83 -27.40 -4.61
C ASN A 445 15.70 -26.60 -3.98
N LEU A 446 15.91 -26.12 -2.76
CA LEU A 446 15.05 -25.14 -2.11
C LEU A 446 15.72 -23.77 -2.20
N GLN A 447 15.04 -22.79 -2.77
CA GLN A 447 15.42 -21.39 -2.70
C GLN A 447 14.38 -20.64 -1.87
N SER A 448 14.83 -19.82 -0.92
CA SER A 448 13.94 -18.98 -0.12
C SER A 448 14.43 -17.55 -0.07
N ARG A 449 13.52 -16.59 -0.14
CA ARG A 449 13.76 -15.17 0.02
C ARG A 449 12.89 -14.60 1.13
N MET A 450 13.48 -13.75 1.96
CA MET A 450 12.75 -12.90 2.90
C MET A 450 13.14 -11.44 2.66
N ASP A 451 12.15 -10.58 2.47
CA ASP A 451 12.31 -9.13 2.40
C ASP A 451 11.70 -8.50 3.64
N ALA A 452 12.41 -7.58 4.29
CA ALA A 452 11.88 -6.72 5.34
C ALA A 452 12.14 -5.25 4.97
N ARG A 453 11.06 -4.47 4.79
CA ARG A 453 11.14 -3.11 4.25
C ARG A 453 10.95 -2.04 5.31
N GLY A 454 11.85 -1.07 5.33
CA GLY A 454 11.81 0.06 6.26
C GLY A 454 11.83 -0.38 7.72
N VAL A 455 12.79 -1.24 8.06
CA VAL A 455 13.02 -1.71 9.44
C VAL A 455 14.31 -1.11 10.00
N SER A 456 14.43 -1.06 11.32
CA SER A 456 15.72 -0.75 11.96
C SER A 456 16.74 -1.87 11.66
N TYR A 457 18.03 -1.54 11.69
CA TYR A 457 19.08 -2.54 11.41
C TYR A 457 18.97 -3.76 12.33
N ASP A 458 18.80 -3.53 13.64
CA ASP A 458 18.68 -4.60 14.64
C ASP A 458 17.47 -5.49 14.39
N ASN A 459 16.31 -4.91 14.09
CA ASN A 459 15.11 -5.70 13.79
C ASN A 459 15.19 -6.43 12.45
N GLY A 460 15.86 -5.84 11.45
CA GLY A 460 16.16 -6.52 10.20
C GLY A 460 17.02 -7.77 10.44
N MET A 461 18.08 -7.64 11.23
CA MET A 461 18.93 -8.78 11.61
C MET A 461 18.16 -9.83 12.42
N ARG A 462 17.35 -9.42 13.41
CA ARG A 462 16.49 -10.34 14.18
C ARG A 462 15.54 -11.14 13.29
N ALA A 463 14.86 -10.48 12.34
CA ALA A 463 13.96 -11.15 11.41
C ALA A 463 14.71 -12.12 10.49
N THR A 464 15.86 -11.69 9.94
CA THR A 464 16.73 -12.52 9.09
C THR A 464 17.21 -13.76 9.82
N GLN A 465 17.66 -13.62 11.07
CA GLN A 465 18.13 -14.74 11.89
C GLN A 465 16.98 -15.72 12.17
N ALA A 466 15.83 -15.23 12.63
CA ALA A 466 14.68 -16.09 12.91
C ALA A 466 14.22 -16.86 11.68
N PHE A 467 14.25 -16.23 10.49
CA PHE A 467 13.94 -16.88 9.22
C PHE A 467 14.93 -17.99 8.88
N LEU A 468 16.24 -17.71 8.98
CA LEU A 468 17.29 -18.70 8.73
C LEU A 468 17.17 -19.90 9.66
N GLU A 469 16.96 -19.66 10.96
CA GLU A 469 16.84 -20.69 12.01
C GLU A 469 15.61 -21.60 11.85
N ALA A 470 14.54 -21.08 11.23
CA ALA A 470 13.34 -21.85 10.97
C ALA A 470 13.49 -22.83 9.81
N LEU A 471 14.23 -22.47 8.75
CA LEU A 471 14.45 -23.33 7.59
C LEU A 471 15.07 -24.66 8.01
N SER A 472 14.48 -25.77 7.57
CA SER A 472 14.96 -27.10 7.95
C SER A 472 14.63 -28.15 6.91
N ARG A 473 15.27 -29.31 7.05
CA ARG A 473 14.95 -30.52 6.31
C ARG A 473 14.21 -31.47 7.26
N GLY A 474 13.06 -31.99 6.83
CA GLY A 474 12.32 -33.00 7.58
C GLY A 474 13.15 -34.26 7.77
N ALA A 475 12.88 -35.02 8.84
CA ALA A 475 13.48 -36.34 8.99
C ALA A 475 13.05 -37.21 7.80
N VAL A 476 14.03 -37.77 7.10
CA VAL A 476 13.79 -38.82 6.10
C VAL A 476 13.17 -39.98 6.89
N LYS A 477 11.89 -40.27 6.65
CA LYS A 477 11.25 -41.48 7.17
C LYS A 477 11.78 -42.70 6.44
#